data_AF-A0A183CRJ0-F1
#
_entry.id   AF-A0A183CRJ0-F1
#
_cell.length_a   1.000
_cell.length_b   1.000
_cell.length_c   1.000
_cell.angle_alpha   90.00
_cell.angle_beta   90.00
_cell.angle_gamma   90.00
#
_symmetry.space_group_name_H-M   'P 1'
#
loop_
_entity.id
_entity.type
_entity.pdbx_description
1 polymer ?
#
loop_
_entity_poly.entity_id
_entity_poly.type
_entity_poly.pdbx_seq_one_letter_code
_entity_poly.pdbx_strand_id
1 'polypeptide(L)'
;MSKSQSLGGRMKRLLGTGDGADVHFLLLPAHKAILMAASDVFEAMFRFDAQNAKAAAAAAGTAHLEVTTPVEVTDVEVSAFKAMLSFIYADDLCGLNGDNAIAVLYAGQKKLC
;
A
#
# COMPACT_ATOMS: atom_id res chain seq x y z
N MET A 1 26.56 -10.78 7.95
CA MET A 1 25.44 -11.20 7.08
C MET A 1 25.17 -10.08 6.09
N SER A 2 25.08 -10.36 4.79
CA SER A 2 24.80 -9.32 3.78
C SER A 2 23.39 -8.75 4.03
N LYS A 3 23.22 -7.43 3.91
CA LYS A 3 21.92 -6.74 4.09
C LYS A 3 20.79 -7.35 3.25
N SER A 4 21.12 -8.04 2.15
CA SER A 4 20.17 -8.76 1.30
C SER A 4 19.50 -9.99 1.96
N GLN A 5 20.06 -10.52 3.05
CA GLN A 5 19.53 -11.70 3.74
C GLN A 5 18.73 -11.38 5.01
N SER A 6 18.73 -10.13 5.48
CA SER A 6 17.87 -9.72 6.59
C SER A 6 16.40 -9.64 6.15
N LEU A 7 15.46 -9.78 7.09
CA LEU A 7 14.03 -9.64 6.80
C LEU A 7 13.72 -8.28 6.15
N GLY A 8 14.24 -7.19 6.71
CA GLY A 8 14.06 -5.84 6.14
C GLY A 8 14.65 -5.70 4.73
N GLY A 9 15.82 -6.31 4.46
CA GLY A 9 16.39 -6.33 3.12
C GLY A 9 15.55 -7.11 2.11
N ARG A 10 14.99 -8.25 2.54
CA ARG A 10 14.07 -9.05 1.73
C ARG A 10 12.75 -8.32 1.47
N MET A 11 12.18 -7.66 2.47
CA MET A 11 10.95 -6.86 2.34
C MET A 11 11.15 -5.66 1.41
N LYS A 12 12.28 -4.96 1.52
CA LYS A 12 12.63 -3.86 0.60
C LYS A 12 12.76 -4.34 -0.85
N ARG A 13 13.37 -5.52 -1.06
CA ARG A 13 13.40 -6.16 -2.40
C ARG A 13 12.00 -6.49 -2.89
N LEU A 14 11.13 -7.03 -2.03
CA LEU A 14 9.75 -7.37 -2.39
C LEU A 14 8.97 -6.13 -2.86
N LEU A 15 9.08 -5.02 -2.12
CA LEU A 15 8.49 -3.74 -2.53
C LEU A 15 9.06 -3.22 -3.86
N GLY A 16 10.39 -3.29 -4.03
CA GLY A 16 11.05 -2.76 -5.23
C GLY A 16 10.83 -3.59 -6.49
N THR A 17 10.64 -4.90 -6.37
CA THR A 17 10.36 -5.80 -7.51
C THR A 17 8.88 -5.88 -7.84
N GLY A 18 8.01 -5.73 -6.85
CA GLY A 18 6.56 -5.91 -7.02
C GLY A 18 6.15 -7.36 -7.24
N ASP A 19 7.04 -8.33 -6.99
CA ASP A 19 6.77 -9.76 -7.16
C ASP A 19 5.57 -10.19 -6.28
N GLY A 20 4.42 -10.49 -6.90
CA GLY A 20 3.21 -10.91 -6.19
C GLY A 20 2.34 -9.76 -5.66
N ALA A 21 2.53 -8.53 -6.15
CA ALA A 21 1.69 -7.40 -5.81
C ALA A 21 0.24 -7.60 -6.27
N ASP A 22 -0.71 -7.31 -5.39
CA ASP A 22 -2.15 -7.48 -5.57
C ASP A 22 -2.91 -6.14 -5.44
N VAL A 23 -2.18 -5.03 -5.33
CA VAL A 23 -2.69 -3.66 -5.37
C VAL A 23 -1.67 -2.71 -6.01
N HIS A 24 -2.16 -1.69 -6.73
CA HIS A 24 -1.35 -0.64 -7.31
C HIS A 24 -1.86 0.74 -6.89
N PHE A 25 -0.97 1.57 -6.35
CA PHE A 25 -1.25 2.97 -6.02
C PHE A 25 -0.49 3.88 -6.98
N LEU A 26 -1.16 4.56 -7.91
CA LEU A 26 -0.51 5.49 -8.85
C LEU A 26 0.76 4.89 -9.50
N LEU A 27 0.68 3.61 -9.94
CA LEU A 27 1.77 2.80 -10.51
C LEU A 27 2.77 2.17 -9.52
N LEU A 28 2.55 2.30 -8.21
CA LEU A 28 3.38 1.65 -7.19
C LEU A 28 2.78 0.28 -6.81
N PRO A 29 3.40 -0.84 -7.19
CA PRO A 29 2.97 -2.16 -6.77
C PRO A 29 3.14 -2.32 -5.25
N ALA A 30 2.14 -2.88 -4.58
CA ALA A 30 2.19 -3.22 -3.17
C ALA A 30 1.35 -4.47 -2.87
N HIS A 31 1.39 -4.90 -1.60
CA HIS A 31 0.77 -6.12 -1.13
C HIS A 31 -0.28 -5.80 -0.06
N LYS A 32 -1.54 -6.12 -0.30
CA LYS A 32 -2.66 -5.86 0.61
C LYS A 32 -2.40 -6.50 1.97
N ALA A 33 -1.95 -7.75 2.00
CA ALA A 33 -1.68 -8.46 3.25
C ALA A 33 -0.69 -7.71 4.17
N ILE A 34 0.37 -7.14 3.59
CA ILE A 34 1.37 -6.36 4.34
C ILE A 34 0.78 -5.04 4.82
N LEU A 35 0.03 -4.35 3.95
CA LEU A 35 -0.61 -3.08 4.29
C LEU A 35 -1.68 -3.23 5.38
N MET A 36 -2.50 -4.29 5.31
CA MET A 36 -3.50 -4.61 6.34
C MET A 36 -2.85 -4.96 7.68
N ALA A 37 -1.76 -5.73 7.67
CA ALA A 37 -1.03 -6.05 8.90
C ALA A 37 -0.37 -4.82 9.55
N ALA A 38 -0.05 -3.80 8.75
CA ALA A 38 0.56 -2.56 9.21
C ALA A 38 -0.46 -1.48 9.60
N SER A 39 -1.75 -1.64 9.25
CA SER A 39 -2.76 -0.61 9.45
C SER A 39 -4.19 -1.13 9.36
N ASP A 40 -4.97 -0.79 10.39
CA ASP A 40 -6.41 -1.02 10.44
C ASP A 40 -7.18 -0.22 9.39
N VAL A 41 -6.68 0.94 8.95
CA VAL A 41 -7.30 1.73 7.87
C VAL A 41 -7.16 1.01 6.53
N PHE A 42 -5.98 0.45 6.25
CA PHE A 42 -5.80 -0.36 5.04
C PHE A 42 -6.64 -1.64 5.13
N GLU A 43 -6.72 -2.27 6.31
CA GLU A 43 -7.62 -3.42 6.53
C GLU A 43 -9.08 -3.08 6.26
N ALA A 44 -9.61 -1.99 6.85
CA ALA A 44 -10.98 -1.55 6.65
C ALA A 44 -11.26 -1.21 5.18
N MET A 45 -10.35 -0.48 4.52
CA MET A 45 -10.48 -0.10 3.12
C MET A 45 -10.57 -1.34 2.21
N PHE A 46 -9.65 -2.29 2.34
CA PHE A 46 -9.65 -3.47 1.48
C PHE A 46 -10.78 -4.45 1.80
N ARG A 47 -11.23 -4.55 3.06
CA ARG A 47 -12.43 -5.34 3.41
C ARG A 47 -13.68 -4.73 2.78
N PHE A 48 -13.82 -3.41 2.85
CA PHE A 48 -14.95 -2.70 2.25
C PHE A 48 -14.98 -2.87 0.74
N ASP A 49 -13.85 -2.71 0.06
CA ASP A 49 -13.74 -2.93 -1.39
C ASP A 49 -14.10 -4.36 -1.79
N ALA A 50 -13.61 -5.36 -1.05
CA ALA A 50 -13.92 -6.76 -1.30
C ALA A 50 -15.42 -7.08 -1.11
N GLN A 51 -16.06 -6.49 -0.09
CA GLN A 51 -17.50 -6.63 0.14
C GLN A 51 -18.32 -5.98 -0.99
N ASN A 52 -17.91 -4.80 -1.44
CA ASN A 52 -18.57 -4.10 -2.54
C ASN A 52 -18.38 -4.85 -3.87
N ALA A 53 -17.20 -5.37 -4.15
CA ALA A 53 -16.95 -6.20 -5.32
C ALA A 53 -17.82 -7.47 -5.30
N LYS A 54 -17.97 -8.09 -4.13
CA LYS A 54 -18.84 -9.26 -3.95
C LYS A 54 -20.32 -8.91 -4.13
N ALA A 55 -20.78 -7.78 -3.62
CA ALA A 55 -22.14 -7.29 -3.79
C ALA A 55 -22.43 -6.93 -5.26
N ALA A 56 -21.49 -6.27 -5.94
CA ALA A 56 -21.56 -5.94 -7.35
C ALA A 56 -21.57 -7.21 -8.22
N ALA A 57 -20.74 -8.20 -7.92
CA ALA A 57 -20.74 -9.49 -8.62
C ALA A 57 -22.01 -10.33 -8.36
N ALA A 58 -22.63 -10.20 -7.19
CA ALA A 58 -23.92 -10.82 -6.90
C ALA A 58 -25.08 -10.12 -7.64
N ALA A 59 -24.97 -8.81 -7.89
CA ALA A 59 -25.95 -8.03 -8.65
C ALA A 59 -25.76 -8.15 -10.18
N ALA A 60 -24.51 -8.27 -10.64
CA ALA A 60 -24.15 -8.46 -12.03
C ALA A 60 -23.98 -9.96 -12.30
N GLY A 61 -25.08 -10.64 -12.66
CA GLY A 61 -25.03 -12.04 -13.09
C GLY A 61 -23.99 -12.24 -14.21
N THR A 62 -22.83 -12.78 -13.83
CA THR A 62 -21.73 -13.28 -14.67
C THR A 62 -21.31 -12.41 -15.87
N ALA A 63 -20.38 -11.50 -15.63
CA ALA A 63 -19.18 -11.28 -16.45
C ALA A 63 -18.41 -10.09 -15.86
N HIS A 64 -17.27 -10.31 -15.21
CA HIS A 64 -16.41 -9.19 -14.80
C HIS A 64 -14.97 -9.44 -15.24
N LEU A 65 -14.56 -8.68 -16.24
CA LEU A 65 -13.16 -8.43 -16.58
C LEU A 65 -12.54 -7.72 -15.36
N GLU A 66 -11.53 -8.31 -14.72
CA GLU A 66 -10.83 -7.65 -13.61
C GLU A 66 -10.15 -6.37 -14.12
N VAL A 67 -10.85 -5.25 -14.02
CA VAL A 67 -10.26 -3.92 -14.15
C VAL A 67 -9.85 -3.53 -12.75
N THR A 68 -8.58 -3.74 -12.43
CA THR A 68 -7.89 -3.05 -11.33
C THR A 68 -7.97 -1.55 -11.60
N THR A 69 -9.02 -0.89 -11.11
CA THR A 69 -9.12 0.56 -11.13
C THR A 69 -8.04 1.13 -10.19
N PRO A 70 -7.18 2.05 -10.67
CA PRO A 70 -6.20 2.69 -9.81
C PRO A 70 -6.91 3.47 -8.70
N VAL A 71 -6.57 3.20 -7.45
CA VAL A 71 -7.03 4.01 -6.32
C VAL A 71 -6.35 5.39 -6.45
N GLU A 72 -7.10 6.42 -6.80
CA GLU A 72 -6.63 7.80 -6.80
C GLU A 72 -6.37 8.25 -5.36
N VAL A 73 -5.10 8.46 -5.03
CA VAL A 73 -4.68 9.07 -3.76
C VAL A 73 -4.51 10.57 -4.03
N THR A 74 -5.59 11.34 -3.88
CA THR A 74 -5.63 12.74 -4.32
C THR A 74 -4.99 13.74 -3.35
N ASP A 75 -4.45 13.33 -2.19
CA ASP A 75 -3.94 14.27 -1.17
C ASP A 75 -2.57 13.89 -0.54
N VAL A 76 -1.78 13.00 -1.15
CA VAL A 76 -0.44 12.66 -0.64
C VAL A 76 0.58 12.75 -1.76
N GLU A 77 1.62 13.57 -1.56
CA GLU A 77 2.75 13.67 -2.48
C GLU A 77 3.32 12.27 -2.74
N VAL A 78 3.55 11.91 -4.01
CA VAL A 78 4.02 10.57 -4.41
C VAL A 78 5.32 10.19 -3.68
N SER A 79 6.16 11.18 -3.36
CA SER A 79 7.38 11.02 -2.56
C SER A 79 7.08 10.59 -1.12
N ALA A 80 6.11 11.24 -0.45
CA ALA A 80 5.67 10.93 0.90
C ALA A 80 5.01 9.54 0.97
N PHE A 81 4.21 9.18 -0.03
CA PHE A 81 3.62 7.84 -0.11
C PHE A 81 4.67 6.74 -0.29
N LYS A 82 5.70 6.97 -1.11
CA LYS A 82 6.85 6.05 -1.24
C LYS A 82 7.63 5.91 0.07
N ALA A 83 7.80 7.00 0.82
CA ALA A 83 8.44 6.97 2.13
C ALA A 83 7.62 6.15 3.12
N MET A 84 6.30 6.32 3.14
CA MET A 84 5.38 5.53 3.95
C MET A 84 5.47 4.03 3.63
N LEU A 85 5.50 3.65 2.34
CA LEU A 85 5.69 2.25 1.95
C LEU A 85 7.06 1.70 2.37
N SER A 86 8.13 2.50 2.24
CA SER A 86 9.47 2.09 2.68
C SER A 86 9.53 1.82 4.18
N PHE A 87 8.82 2.65 4.97
CA PHE A 87 8.63 2.45 6.40
C PHE A 87 7.84 1.18 6.71
N ILE A 88 6.67 1.00 6.11
CA ILE A 88 5.81 -0.19 6.34
C ILE A 88 6.56 -1.51 6.04
N TYR A 89 7.40 -1.53 5.00
CA TYR A 89 8.08 -2.76 4.58
C TYR A 89 9.36 -3.04 5.37
N ALA A 90 10.11 -2.02 5.78
CA ALA A 90 11.48 -2.23 6.25
C ALA A 90 11.90 -1.29 7.39
N ASP A 91 10.96 -0.59 8.02
CA ASP A 91 11.22 0.51 8.98
C ASP A 91 12.19 1.56 8.42
N ASP A 92 12.21 1.72 7.09
CA ASP A 92 13.16 2.58 6.39
C ASP A 92 12.64 4.02 6.32
N LEU A 93 13.21 4.87 7.18
CA LEU A 93 12.91 6.30 7.27
C LEU A 93 13.80 7.16 6.36
N CYS A 94 14.71 6.59 5.54
CA CYS A 94 15.61 7.38 4.69
C CYS A 94 14.89 8.21 3.62
N GLY A 95 13.60 7.95 3.38
CA GLY A 95 12.74 8.77 2.53
C GLY A 95 12.08 9.96 3.24
N LEU A 96 12.16 10.05 4.58
CA LEU A 96 11.67 11.21 5.32
C LEU A 96 12.73 12.33 5.33
N ASN A 97 12.31 13.54 5.01
CA ASN A 97 13.08 14.76 5.17
C ASN A 97 12.21 15.83 5.85
N GLY A 98 12.81 16.96 6.22
CA GLY A 98 12.08 18.04 6.90
C GLY A 98 10.90 18.60 6.08
N ASP A 99 10.95 18.48 4.76
CA ASP A 99 9.95 19.02 3.84
C ASP A 99 8.72 18.09 3.70
N ASN A 100 8.92 16.77 3.83
CA ASN A 100 7.86 15.77 3.69
C ASN A 100 7.43 15.11 5.01
N ALA A 101 8.18 15.34 6.12
CA ALA A 101 7.92 14.67 7.39
C ALA A 101 6.52 14.93 7.94
N ILE A 102 6.01 16.17 7.83
CA ILE A 102 4.64 16.51 8.27
C ILE A 102 3.60 15.84 7.35
N ALA A 103 3.83 15.80 6.04
CA ALA A 103 2.93 15.13 5.09
C ALA A 103 2.91 13.61 5.29
N VAL A 104 4.07 13.00 5.57
CA VAL A 104 4.17 11.56 5.92
C VAL A 104 3.49 11.28 7.25
N LEU A 105 3.65 12.15 8.25
CA LEU A 105 3.01 12.00 9.56
C LEU A 105 1.48 12.16 9.45
N TYR A 106 1.01 13.10 8.63
CA TYR A 106 -0.42 13.29 8.35
C TYR A 106 -1.02 12.13 7.54
N ALA A 107 -0.31 11.63 6.52
CA ALA A 107 -0.69 10.43 5.79
C ALA A 107 -0.73 9.21 6.72
N GLY A 108 0.27 9.06 7.59
CA GLY A 108 0.28 8.05 8.64
C GLY A 108 -0.92 8.16 9.56
N GLN A 109 -1.20 9.34 10.12
CA GLN A 109 -2.34 9.50 11.04
C GLN A 109 -3.70 9.24 10.38
N LYS A 110 -3.88 9.61 9.11
CA LYS A 110 -5.12 9.37 8.35
C LYS A 110 -5.23 7.93 7.83
N LYS A 111 -4.12 7.18 7.77
CA LYS A 111 -4.03 5.84 7.15
C LYS A 111 -3.47 4.75 8.07
N LEU A 112 -3.16 5.01 9.33
CA LEU A 112 -2.70 4.04 10.35
C LEU A 112 -3.55 4.05 11.63
N CYS A 113 -4.47 5.02 11.83
CA CYS A 113 -5.38 5.05 12.97
C CYS A 113 -6.84 4.91 12.55
#